data_AF-A0A3G9JN58-F1
#
_entry.id   AF-A0A3G9JN58-F1
#
_cell.length_a   1.000
_cell.length_b   1.000
_cell.length_c   1.000
_cell.angle_alpha   90.00
_cell.angle_beta   90.00
_cell.angle_gamma   90.00
#
_symmetry.space_group_name_H-M   'P 1'
#
loop_
_entity.id
_entity.type
_entity.pdbx_description
1 polymer ?
#
loop_
_entity_poly.entity_id
_entity_poly.type
_entity_poly.pdbx_seq_one_letter_code
_entity_poly.pdbx_strand_id
1 'polypeptide(L)'
;MWEGHIFLKIFIIIVLASFLGFGLYYDLPTKVQEYYLNSLNDDQVTMDLDECVQLKLKKKEDYKVSSDNKKVAKIDQDLKISPVKAGETDVHVKTKRQDMVCHIIVANHYLNAPVIYLEPHQGYRLKQAGKSMYTSDNGAIEVNNGVVTCTRAANGTITTRTKNKTYTNKIVCRDVMSLMHSSSVTVYDATSKKFLYTKNSDVKMNPASITKILSVYTYLQKIHNVNAPTTLTAEDITTASAGGAVTTKINPSERVTYNDLLHGALLVSGADAIVSLCRTTYGSVGNLAATMNANAAKFGMTNSHFTNGIGMTDPNHYTTGKDLVKLMSHVLQSKAFKKVFYTKKYKTSNGLHVFRSPSSSYGKQVLGAKNGLTNAAQECVALEEKVNGHDLYVITMHAATSHERKMDIVTMNQYLSFTL
;
A
#
# COMPACT_ATOMS: atom_id res chain seq x y z
N MET A 1 4.31 36.05 -67.45
CA MET A 1 4.60 34.85 -66.65
C MET A 1 3.81 34.97 -65.35
N TRP A 2 2.84 34.07 -65.18
CA TRP A 2 2.14 33.59 -63.98
C TRP A 2 2.13 34.48 -62.72
N GLU A 3 0.97 35.03 -62.34
CA GLU A 3 -0.11 34.40 -61.53
C GLU A 3 0.14 34.47 -60.02
N GLY A 4 -0.82 35.02 -59.30
CA GLY A 4 -0.80 35.09 -57.83
C GLY A 4 -1.68 36.19 -57.26
N HIS A 5 -2.93 36.20 -57.72
CA HIS A 5 -4.06 37.06 -57.37
C HIS A 5 -4.05 37.64 -55.93
N ILE A 6 -4.26 38.95 -55.73
CA ILE A 6 -5.57 39.65 -55.87
C ILE A 6 -6.60 39.00 -54.95
N PHE A 7 -7.35 39.67 -54.08
CA PHE A 7 -7.65 41.06 -53.77
C PHE A 7 -8.38 40.92 -52.40
N LEU A 8 -8.20 41.84 -51.46
CA LEU A 8 -9.10 42.97 -51.33
C LEU A 8 -10.58 42.55 -51.17
N LYS A 9 -11.15 42.77 -49.99
CA LYS A 9 -12.11 43.85 -49.72
C LYS A 9 -12.71 43.61 -48.32
N ILE A 10 -12.48 44.53 -47.36
CA ILE A 10 -13.35 45.71 -47.10
C ILE A 10 -14.74 45.18 -46.65
N PHE A 11 -15.26 45.37 -45.44
CA PHE A 11 -15.29 46.56 -44.59
C PHE A 11 -16.15 46.27 -43.33
N ILE A 12 -15.90 47.04 -42.25
CA ILE A 12 -16.88 47.63 -41.30
C ILE A 12 -17.65 46.72 -40.31
N ILE A 13 -17.30 46.75 -39.01
CA ILE A 13 -17.89 47.49 -37.85
C ILE A 13 -19.39 47.18 -37.57
N ILE A 14 -19.68 46.82 -36.30
CA ILE A 14 -20.84 47.22 -35.44
C ILE A 14 -21.60 46.03 -34.78
N VAL A 15 -21.68 46.11 -33.43
CA VAL A 15 -22.70 45.59 -32.48
C VAL A 15 -22.67 44.12 -31.96
N LEU A 16 -22.31 44.05 -30.68
CA LEU A 16 -23.06 43.46 -29.55
C LEU A 16 -24.15 42.39 -29.83
N ALA A 17 -23.95 41.28 -29.13
CA ALA A 17 -24.95 40.50 -28.40
C ALA A 17 -25.78 39.43 -29.14
N SER A 18 -25.55 38.21 -28.66
CA SER A 18 -26.53 37.13 -28.38
C SER A 18 -26.85 36.09 -29.47
N PHE A 19 -26.71 34.83 -29.04
CA PHE A 19 -27.42 33.63 -29.50
C PHE A 19 -27.24 33.19 -30.95
N LEU A 20 -26.40 32.17 -31.17
CA LEU A 20 -26.87 30.80 -31.41
C LEU A 20 -25.69 29.84 -31.53
N GLY A 21 -25.93 28.60 -31.13
CA GLY A 21 -24.92 27.67 -30.65
C GLY A 21 -23.87 27.25 -31.67
N PHE A 22 -22.65 27.11 -31.18
CA PHE A 22 -21.81 25.95 -31.49
C PHE A 22 -20.98 25.65 -30.24
N GLY A 23 -21.52 24.78 -29.39
CA GLY A 23 -20.71 24.05 -28.43
C GLY A 23 -19.85 23.09 -29.23
N LEU A 24 -18.62 23.49 -29.54
CA LEU A 24 -17.56 22.55 -29.87
C LEU A 24 -17.25 21.76 -28.59
N TYR A 25 -18.01 20.68 -28.39
CA TYR A 25 -17.52 19.54 -27.63
C TYR A 25 -16.23 19.10 -28.33
N TYR A 26 -15.09 19.44 -27.74
CA TYR A 26 -13.90 18.63 -27.96
C TYR A 26 -14.22 17.27 -27.35
N ASP A 27 -14.58 16.30 -28.20
CA ASP A 27 -14.38 14.90 -27.92
C ASP A 27 -12.86 14.70 -27.75
N LEU A 28 -12.39 14.89 -26.52
CA LEU A 28 -11.10 14.37 -26.12
C LEU A 28 -11.22 12.84 -26.26
N PRO A 29 -10.36 12.18 -27.04
CA PRO A 29 -10.39 10.73 -27.16
C PRO A 29 -10.18 10.17 -25.76
N THR A 30 -11.15 9.40 -25.27
CA THR A 30 -11.01 8.63 -24.03
C THR A 30 -9.78 7.76 -24.21
N LYS A 31 -8.69 8.11 -23.50
CA LYS A 31 -7.45 7.32 -23.50
C LYS A 31 -7.80 5.96 -22.91
N VAL A 32 -8.04 4.97 -23.76
CA VAL A 32 -8.16 3.58 -23.31
C VAL A 32 -6.76 3.12 -22.94
N GLN A 33 -6.46 3.09 -21.66
CA GLN A 33 -5.17 2.60 -21.17
C GLN A 33 -5.16 1.07 -21.31
N GLU A 34 -4.15 0.53 -21.99
CA GLU A 34 -4.07 -0.90 -22.31
C GLU A 34 -3.16 -1.64 -21.33
N TYR A 35 -3.65 -2.74 -20.75
CA TYR A 35 -2.88 -3.58 -19.82
C TYR A 35 -2.78 -5.02 -20.34
N TYR A 36 -1.57 -5.57 -20.38
CA TYR A 36 -1.32 -6.93 -20.89
C TYR A 36 -1.34 -8.00 -19.78
N LEU A 37 -2.11 -9.07 -19.98
CA LEU A 37 -2.61 -9.95 -18.91
C LEU A 37 -1.73 -11.15 -18.51
N ASN A 38 -0.50 -11.25 -19.00
CA ASN A 38 0.20 -12.55 -19.03
C ASN A 38 0.53 -13.21 -17.67
N SER A 39 0.31 -12.54 -16.54
CA SER A 39 0.48 -13.12 -15.20
C SER A 39 -0.30 -12.33 -14.14
N LEU A 40 -1.58 -12.03 -14.43
CA LEU A 40 -2.40 -11.11 -13.62
C LEU A 40 -2.57 -11.45 -12.14
N ASN A 41 -2.27 -12.68 -11.71
CA ASN A 41 -2.41 -13.03 -10.31
C ASN A 41 -1.57 -12.05 -9.46
N ASP A 42 -2.27 -11.32 -8.58
CA ASP A 42 -1.78 -10.24 -7.72
C ASP A 42 -1.55 -8.87 -8.39
N ASP A 43 -1.93 -8.65 -9.64
CA ASP A 43 -1.88 -7.33 -10.28
C ASP A 43 -3.12 -6.50 -9.94
N GLN A 44 -2.90 -5.21 -9.70
CA GLN A 44 -3.93 -4.24 -9.36
C GLN A 44 -4.03 -3.18 -10.46
N VAL A 45 -5.24 -3.00 -11.01
CA VAL A 45 -5.55 -1.95 -11.98
C VAL A 45 -6.44 -0.92 -11.31
N THR A 46 -6.00 0.34 -11.30
CA THR A 46 -6.80 1.47 -10.80
C THR A 46 -7.33 2.26 -11.99
N MET A 47 -8.62 2.55 -12.01
CA MET A 47 -9.30 3.29 -13.08
C MET A 47 -10.29 4.31 -12.51
N ASP A 48 -10.49 5.41 -13.21
CA ASP A 48 -11.44 6.45 -12.79
C ASP A 48 -12.88 6.09 -13.16
N LEU A 49 -13.87 6.63 -12.44
CA LEU A 49 -15.31 6.44 -12.72
C LEU A 49 -15.78 6.84 -14.13
N ASP A 50 -14.95 7.57 -14.86
CA ASP A 50 -15.20 8.03 -16.23
C ASP A 50 -14.22 7.42 -17.24
N GLU A 51 -13.29 6.56 -16.81
CA GLU A 51 -12.29 5.91 -17.66
C GLU A 51 -12.58 4.43 -17.81
N CYS A 52 -12.46 3.93 -19.04
CA CYS A 52 -12.50 2.50 -19.31
C CYS A 52 -11.08 1.98 -19.50
N VAL A 53 -10.82 0.79 -18.99
CA VAL A 53 -9.55 0.10 -19.21
C VAL A 53 -9.78 -1.09 -20.14
N GLN A 54 -8.83 -1.31 -21.05
CA GLN A 54 -8.83 -2.48 -21.90
C GLN A 54 -7.78 -3.47 -21.42
N LEU A 55 -8.23 -4.65 -21.05
CA LEU A 55 -7.34 -5.77 -20.76
C LEU A 55 -7.02 -6.52 -22.07
N LYS A 56 -5.74 -6.88 -22.29
CA LYS A 56 -5.30 -7.60 -23.50
C LYS A 56 -4.52 -8.87 -23.16
N LEU A 57 -4.95 -10.00 -23.72
CA LEU A 57 -4.15 -11.23 -23.71
C LEU A 57 -2.98 -11.08 -24.70
N LYS A 58 -1.74 -11.44 -24.34
CA LYS A 58 -0.63 -11.40 -25.33
C LYS A 58 -0.77 -12.47 -26.42
N LYS A 59 -1.58 -13.50 -26.19
CA LYS A 59 -1.89 -14.54 -27.17
C LYS A 59 -3.40 -14.60 -27.36
N LYS A 60 -3.82 -14.77 -28.63
CA LYS A 60 -5.23 -14.93 -28.98
C LYS A 60 -5.68 -16.33 -28.53
N GLU A 61 -6.48 -16.39 -27.48
CA GLU A 61 -7.02 -17.63 -26.89
C GLU A 61 -8.48 -17.40 -26.49
N ASP A 62 -9.27 -18.48 -26.49
CA ASP A 62 -10.64 -18.43 -25.95
C ASP A 62 -10.58 -18.18 -24.43
N TYR A 63 -11.48 -17.32 -23.95
CA TYR A 63 -11.60 -17.00 -22.53
C TYR A 63 -13.06 -16.94 -22.06
N LYS A 64 -13.23 -17.13 -20.75
CA LYS A 64 -14.45 -16.79 -20.00
C LYS A 64 -14.10 -15.71 -18.99
N VAL A 65 -15.03 -14.79 -18.78
CA VAL A 65 -14.81 -13.67 -17.87
C VAL A 65 -15.94 -13.49 -16.88
N SER A 66 -15.60 -13.19 -15.64
CA SER A 66 -16.55 -12.89 -14.56
C SER A 66 -16.00 -11.82 -13.62
N SER A 67 -16.89 -11.23 -12.83
CA SER A 67 -16.54 -10.25 -11.79
C SER A 67 -17.33 -10.56 -10.54
N ASP A 68 -16.66 -10.48 -9.40
CA ASP A 68 -17.24 -10.79 -8.09
C ASP A 68 -18.22 -9.70 -7.62
N ASN A 69 -18.07 -8.47 -8.14
CA ASN A 69 -18.96 -7.35 -7.81
C ASN A 69 -19.27 -6.47 -9.03
N LYS A 70 -20.24 -6.90 -9.83
CA LYS A 70 -20.76 -6.18 -11.00
C LYS A 70 -21.33 -4.79 -10.72
N LYS A 71 -21.57 -4.44 -9.44
CA LYS A 71 -21.99 -3.09 -9.04
C LYS A 71 -20.82 -2.10 -9.02
N VAL A 72 -19.57 -2.58 -8.98
CA VAL A 72 -18.34 -1.76 -8.97
C VAL A 72 -17.82 -1.54 -10.38
N ALA A 73 -17.60 -2.61 -11.14
CA ALA A 73 -17.18 -2.55 -12.53
C ALA A 73 -17.90 -3.61 -13.36
N LYS A 74 -18.16 -3.29 -14.63
CA LYS A 74 -18.67 -4.21 -15.63
C LYS A 74 -17.55 -4.57 -16.58
N ILE A 75 -17.54 -5.82 -17.03
CA ILE A 75 -16.64 -6.29 -18.07
C ILE A 75 -17.49 -6.79 -19.24
N ASP A 76 -17.15 -6.34 -20.43
CA ASP A 76 -17.80 -6.80 -21.66
C ASP A 76 -17.06 -7.98 -22.30
N GLN A 77 -17.55 -8.39 -23.47
CA GLN A 77 -17.03 -9.53 -24.20
C GLN A 77 -15.61 -9.31 -24.72
N ASP A 78 -15.18 -8.06 -24.89
CA ASP A 78 -13.86 -7.71 -25.40
C ASP A 78 -12.83 -7.51 -24.28
N LEU A 79 -13.18 -7.78 -23.01
CA LEU A 79 -12.37 -7.47 -21.82
C LEU A 79 -12.19 -5.96 -21.58
N LYS A 80 -13.11 -5.14 -22.08
CA LYS A 80 -13.19 -3.74 -21.69
C LYS A 80 -13.86 -3.64 -20.32
N ILE A 81 -13.15 -3.08 -19.36
CA ILE A 81 -13.68 -2.82 -18.03
C ILE A 81 -14.23 -1.41 -18.01
N SER A 82 -15.52 -1.31 -17.72
CA SER A 82 -16.26 -0.07 -17.54
C SER A 82 -16.63 0.12 -16.06
N PRO A 83 -16.23 1.22 -15.43
CA PRO A 83 -16.57 1.52 -14.05
C PRO A 83 -18.08 1.78 -13.89
N VAL A 84 -18.65 1.37 -12.77
CA VAL A 84 -20.06 1.59 -12.40
C VAL A 84 -20.18 2.47 -11.17
N LYS A 85 -19.47 2.13 -10.09
CA LYS A 85 -19.40 2.92 -8.85
C LYS A 85 -18.03 2.72 -8.19
N ALA A 86 -17.64 3.67 -7.33
CA ALA A 86 -16.40 3.54 -6.58
C ALA A 86 -16.39 2.29 -5.69
N GLY A 87 -15.25 1.61 -5.63
CA GLY A 87 -15.09 0.39 -4.85
C GLY A 87 -14.06 -0.54 -5.47
N GLU A 88 -13.98 -1.74 -4.90
CA GLU A 88 -13.05 -2.79 -5.31
C GLU A 88 -13.83 -3.99 -5.86
N THR A 89 -13.30 -4.65 -6.89
CA THR A 89 -13.82 -5.92 -7.40
C THR A 89 -12.71 -6.72 -8.06
N ASP A 90 -12.82 -8.04 -7.98
CA ASP A 90 -11.95 -8.92 -8.74
C ASP A 90 -12.60 -9.25 -10.08
N VAL A 91 -11.77 -9.28 -11.11
CA VAL A 91 -12.13 -9.70 -12.46
C VAL A 91 -11.36 -10.97 -12.77
N HIS A 92 -12.10 -12.05 -12.99
CA HIS A 92 -11.56 -13.38 -13.29
C HIS A 92 -11.61 -13.61 -14.79
N VAL A 93 -10.47 -13.93 -15.38
CA VAL A 93 -10.32 -14.27 -16.80
C VAL A 93 -9.76 -15.69 -16.90
N LYS A 94 -10.61 -16.63 -17.28
CA LYS A 94 -10.28 -18.04 -17.39
C LYS A 94 -10.06 -18.44 -18.84
N THR A 95 -8.86 -18.89 -19.18
CA THR A 95 -8.55 -19.49 -20.50
C THR A 95 -8.45 -21.02 -20.38
N LYS A 96 -8.20 -21.70 -21.50
CA LYS A 96 -7.90 -23.16 -21.50
C LYS A 96 -6.64 -23.52 -20.70
N ARG A 97 -5.72 -22.57 -20.49
CA ARG A 97 -4.39 -22.82 -19.91
C ARG A 97 -4.23 -22.29 -18.49
N GLN A 98 -4.97 -21.24 -18.12
CA GLN A 98 -4.78 -20.57 -16.84
C GLN A 98 -6.06 -19.87 -16.37
N ASP A 99 -6.17 -19.75 -15.05
CA ASP A 99 -7.12 -18.86 -14.39
C ASP A 99 -6.35 -17.61 -13.90
N MET A 100 -6.84 -16.44 -14.26
CA MET A 100 -6.20 -15.16 -13.99
C MET A 100 -7.15 -14.27 -13.22
N VAL A 101 -6.67 -13.67 -12.14
CA VAL A 101 -7.46 -12.71 -11.34
C VAL A 101 -6.82 -11.34 -11.40
N CYS A 102 -7.58 -10.31 -11.78
CA CYS A 102 -7.15 -8.91 -11.74
C CYS A 102 -7.93 -8.16 -10.67
N HIS A 103 -7.22 -7.53 -9.73
CA HIS A 103 -7.85 -6.69 -8.70
C HIS A 103 -8.13 -5.30 -9.27
N ILE A 104 -9.41 -4.96 -9.41
CA ILE A 104 -9.86 -3.67 -9.96
C ILE A 104 -10.24 -2.73 -8.83
N ILE A 105 -9.62 -1.54 -8.84
CA ILE A 105 -10.02 -0.42 -8.00
C ILE A 105 -10.61 0.67 -8.88
N VAL A 106 -11.90 0.94 -8.70
CA VAL A 106 -12.57 2.08 -9.33
C VAL A 106 -12.44 3.29 -8.40
N ALA A 107 -11.56 4.21 -8.76
CA ALA A 107 -11.33 5.45 -8.04
C ALA A 107 -12.38 6.51 -8.42
N ASN A 108 -12.77 7.33 -7.45
CA ASN A 108 -13.61 8.50 -7.70
C ASN A 108 -12.75 9.77 -7.71
N HIS A 109 -12.40 10.27 -8.88
CA HIS A 109 -11.56 11.45 -9.01
C HIS A 109 -12.31 12.79 -8.86
N TYR A 110 -13.62 12.80 -8.63
CA TYR A 110 -14.30 14.01 -8.13
C TYR A 110 -14.03 14.21 -6.64
N LEU A 111 -13.81 13.11 -5.92
CA LEU A 111 -13.79 13.03 -4.47
C LEU A 111 -12.88 11.84 -4.10
N ASN A 112 -11.57 12.08 -3.98
CA ASN A 112 -10.46 11.11 -3.97
C ASN A 112 -10.56 9.88 -3.02
N ALA A 113 -11.63 9.74 -2.22
CA ALA A 113 -11.82 8.60 -1.31
C ALA A 113 -13.31 8.32 -1.01
N PRO A 114 -13.75 7.05 -0.94
CA PRO A 114 -15.15 6.68 -0.62
C PRO A 114 -15.60 7.14 0.77
N VAL A 115 -14.65 7.34 1.68
CA VAL A 115 -14.81 8.03 2.96
C VAL A 115 -13.76 9.13 2.98
N ILE A 116 -14.16 10.37 3.30
CA ILE A 116 -13.26 11.50 3.51
C ILE A 116 -13.17 11.73 5.02
N TYR A 117 -11.95 11.59 5.56
CA TYR A 117 -11.64 11.96 6.94
C TYR A 117 -11.10 13.40 6.96
N LEU A 118 -11.63 14.23 7.87
CA LEU A 118 -11.13 15.58 8.13
C LEU A 118 -11.23 15.92 9.62
N GLU A 119 -10.38 16.82 10.09
CA GLU A 119 -10.52 17.39 11.42
C GLU A 119 -11.51 18.57 11.42
N PRO A 120 -12.15 18.89 12.56
CA PRO A 120 -12.90 20.13 12.71
C PRO A 120 -12.06 21.34 12.24
N HIS A 121 -12.66 22.19 11.42
CA HIS A 121 -12.09 23.38 10.78
C HIS A 121 -11.05 23.11 9.68
N GLN A 122 -10.76 21.85 9.35
CA GLN A 122 -9.96 21.52 8.17
C GLN A 122 -10.81 21.59 6.90
N GLY A 123 -10.23 22.12 5.82
CA GLY A 123 -10.83 22.15 4.49
C GLY A 123 -10.32 21.01 3.60
N TYR A 124 -11.22 20.24 3.02
CA TYR A 124 -10.92 19.23 2.00
C TYR A 124 -11.51 19.66 0.65
N ARG A 125 -10.64 19.97 -0.32
CA ARG A 125 -11.08 20.39 -1.66
C ARG A 125 -11.45 19.17 -2.51
N LEU A 126 -12.73 19.08 -2.83
CA LEU A 126 -13.30 18.23 -3.86
C LEU A 126 -12.72 18.63 -5.21
N LYS A 127 -12.37 17.65 -6.04
CA LYS A 127 -12.07 17.90 -7.44
C LYS A 127 -13.36 18.27 -8.15
N GLN A 128 -13.35 19.40 -8.83
CA GLN A 128 -14.52 19.96 -9.51
C GLN A 128 -14.45 19.58 -10.99
N ALA A 129 -15.53 19.06 -11.57
CA ALA A 129 -15.66 19.02 -13.03
C ALA A 129 -16.94 19.75 -13.46
N GLY A 130 -16.77 20.71 -14.37
CA GLY A 130 -17.85 21.55 -14.89
C GLY A 130 -18.69 22.23 -13.80
N LYS A 131 -19.97 22.51 -14.11
CA LYS A 131 -20.95 22.98 -13.11
C LYS A 131 -21.39 21.79 -12.25
N SER A 132 -20.77 21.64 -11.08
CA SER A 132 -21.15 20.65 -10.07
C SER A 132 -21.89 21.31 -8.92
N MET A 133 -22.95 20.65 -8.42
CA MET A 133 -23.65 21.05 -7.19
C MET A 133 -23.30 20.09 -6.06
N TYR A 134 -23.13 20.62 -4.86
CA TYR A 134 -22.76 19.85 -3.68
C TYR A 134 -23.81 20.03 -2.59
N THR A 135 -24.21 18.94 -1.94
CA THR A 135 -25.12 18.94 -0.80
C THR A 135 -24.58 18.04 0.30
N SER A 136 -24.70 18.46 1.55
CA SER A 136 -24.50 17.58 2.71
C SER A 136 -25.84 17.21 3.36
N ASP A 137 -25.92 16.00 3.91
CA ASP A 137 -27.04 15.54 4.73
C ASP A 137 -26.94 15.96 6.21
N ASN A 138 -25.85 16.64 6.60
CA ASN A 138 -25.57 17.02 7.97
C ASN A 138 -25.14 18.49 8.05
N GLY A 139 -25.89 19.31 8.78
CA GLY A 139 -25.60 20.75 8.91
C GLY A 139 -24.28 21.10 9.61
N ALA A 140 -23.57 20.12 10.20
CA ALA A 140 -22.20 20.31 10.70
C ALA A 140 -21.12 20.14 9.63
N ILE A 141 -21.47 19.63 8.45
CA ILE A 141 -20.60 19.42 7.30
C ILE A 141 -21.06 20.38 6.19
N GLU A 142 -20.19 21.31 5.84
CA GLU A 142 -20.50 22.33 4.84
C GLU A 142 -19.67 22.09 3.58
N VAL A 143 -20.25 22.40 2.42
CA VAL A 143 -19.51 22.38 1.15
C VAL A 143 -19.67 23.73 0.46
N ASN A 144 -18.58 24.46 0.34
CA ASN A 144 -18.56 25.77 -0.31
C ASN A 144 -17.51 25.79 -1.43
N ASN A 145 -17.93 26.06 -2.67
CA ASN A 145 -17.07 26.04 -3.86
C ASN A 145 -16.19 24.78 -3.96
N GLY A 146 -16.80 23.63 -3.68
CA GLY A 146 -16.13 22.34 -3.69
C GLY A 146 -15.13 22.16 -2.54
N VAL A 147 -15.14 22.97 -1.50
CA VAL A 147 -14.35 22.74 -0.27
C VAL A 147 -15.29 22.24 0.82
N VAL A 148 -15.01 21.04 1.31
CA VAL A 148 -15.69 20.44 2.46
C VAL A 148 -15.04 20.93 3.72
N THR A 149 -15.84 21.40 4.66
CA THR A 149 -15.40 21.74 6.01
C THR A 149 -16.37 21.16 7.01
N CYS A 150 -15.94 21.08 8.26
CA CYS A 150 -16.82 20.79 9.37
C CYS A 150 -16.50 21.69 10.55
N THR A 151 -17.50 22.09 11.33
CA THR A 151 -17.31 22.98 12.49
C THR A 151 -17.16 22.21 13.80
N ARG A 152 -17.47 20.91 13.81
CA ARG A 152 -17.39 20.01 14.96
C ARG A 152 -17.36 18.55 14.49
N ALA A 153 -17.07 17.65 15.42
CA ALA A 153 -17.11 16.22 15.14
C ALA A 153 -18.49 15.79 14.61
N ALA A 154 -18.51 15.15 13.44
CA ALA A 154 -19.72 14.78 12.73
C ALA A 154 -19.48 13.62 11.74
N ASN A 155 -20.51 12.82 11.51
CA ASN A 155 -20.56 11.90 10.37
C ASN A 155 -21.65 12.38 9.42
N GLY A 156 -21.42 12.26 8.13
CA GLY A 156 -22.44 12.60 7.14
C GLY A 156 -22.07 12.05 5.77
N THR A 157 -22.79 12.52 4.77
CA THR A 157 -22.46 12.29 3.37
C THR A 157 -22.42 13.61 2.64
N ILE A 158 -21.58 13.64 1.60
CA ILE A 158 -21.62 14.70 0.59
C ILE A 158 -22.02 14.05 -0.71
N THR A 159 -23.05 14.64 -1.31
CA THR A 159 -23.50 14.27 -2.64
C THR A 159 -23.06 15.35 -3.62
N THR A 160 -22.33 14.95 -4.66
CA THR A 160 -21.95 15.80 -5.78
C THR A 160 -22.78 15.42 -7.00
N ARG A 161 -23.48 16.38 -7.58
CA ARG A 161 -24.26 16.21 -8.80
C ARG A 161 -23.61 16.98 -9.95
N THR A 162 -23.27 16.26 -11.01
CA THR A 162 -22.86 16.80 -12.32
C THR A 162 -24.04 16.73 -13.30
N LYS A 163 -23.85 17.19 -14.54
CA LYS A 163 -24.89 17.12 -15.60
C LYS A 163 -25.41 15.70 -15.83
N ASN A 164 -24.55 14.68 -15.74
CA ASN A 164 -24.86 13.30 -16.15
C ASN A 164 -24.73 12.26 -15.03
N LYS A 165 -24.15 12.60 -13.87
CA LYS A 165 -23.84 11.66 -12.79
C LYS A 165 -24.02 12.27 -11.40
N THR A 166 -24.41 11.44 -10.44
CA THR A 166 -24.45 11.77 -9.00
C THR A 166 -23.48 10.87 -8.26
N TYR A 167 -22.69 11.46 -7.37
CA TYR A 167 -21.68 10.78 -6.56
C TYR A 167 -21.96 11.04 -5.09
N THR A 168 -21.78 10.04 -4.22
CA THR A 168 -21.97 10.19 -2.78
C THR A 168 -20.78 9.62 -2.04
N ASN A 169 -20.24 10.39 -1.10
CA ASN A 169 -19.11 10.01 -0.27
C ASN A 169 -19.48 10.15 1.21
N LYS A 170 -18.99 9.23 2.04
CA LYS A 170 -19.11 9.38 3.49
C LYS A 170 -18.09 10.39 3.97
N ILE A 171 -18.49 11.19 4.94
CA ILE A 171 -17.65 12.16 5.62
C ILE A 171 -17.57 11.76 7.07
N VAL A 172 -16.35 11.68 7.59
CA VAL A 172 -16.08 11.47 9.00
C VAL A 172 -15.21 12.62 9.46
N CYS A 173 -15.83 13.59 10.12
CA CYS A 173 -15.13 14.70 10.72
C CYS A 173 -14.81 14.38 12.18
N ARG A 174 -13.54 14.14 12.51
CA ARG A 174 -13.04 13.93 13.87
C ARG A 174 -11.54 14.23 13.93
N ASP A 175 -11.03 14.47 15.14
CA ASP A 175 -9.60 14.37 15.42
C ASP A 175 -9.08 13.01 14.93
N VAL A 176 -8.04 13.03 14.08
CA VAL A 176 -7.43 11.82 13.51
C VAL A 176 -6.96 10.86 14.61
N MET A 177 -6.56 11.40 15.77
CA MET A 177 -6.21 10.59 16.94
C MET A 177 -7.33 9.66 17.39
N SER A 178 -8.58 10.11 17.30
CA SER A 178 -9.76 9.36 17.71
C SER A 178 -10.17 8.26 16.70
N LEU A 179 -9.60 8.28 15.50
CA LEU A 179 -9.92 7.34 14.42
C LEU A 179 -8.92 6.18 14.33
N MET A 180 -7.76 6.28 14.97
CA MET A 180 -6.76 5.21 14.96
C MET A 180 -7.19 4.06 15.88
N HIS A 181 -7.30 2.86 15.32
CA HIS A 181 -7.66 1.63 16.01
C HIS A 181 -6.48 0.98 16.73
N SER A 182 -5.28 0.98 16.14
CA SER A 182 -4.08 0.40 16.74
C SER A 182 -3.76 1.10 18.06
N SER A 183 -3.27 0.33 19.03
CA SER A 183 -2.89 0.88 20.33
C SER A 183 -1.70 1.83 20.23
N SER A 184 -0.80 1.62 19.25
CA SER A 184 0.28 2.53 18.90
C SER A 184 0.35 2.74 17.38
N VAL A 185 0.51 4.00 16.97
CA VAL A 185 0.67 4.42 15.58
C VAL A 185 1.76 5.50 15.54
N THR A 186 2.73 5.34 14.65
CA THR A 186 3.82 6.29 14.46
C THR A 186 4.00 6.55 12.99
N VAL A 187 3.96 7.82 12.58
CA VAL A 187 4.30 8.25 11.22
C VAL A 187 5.44 9.24 11.26
N TYR A 188 6.49 8.91 10.51
CA TYR A 188 7.69 9.70 10.39
C TYR A 188 7.97 10.00 8.92
N ASP A 189 8.15 11.27 8.60
CA ASP A 189 8.62 11.72 7.31
C ASP A 189 10.13 11.64 7.26
N ALA A 190 10.65 10.67 6.52
CA ALA A 190 12.08 10.46 6.33
C ALA A 190 12.72 11.54 5.44
N THR A 191 11.93 12.21 4.59
CA THR A 191 12.39 13.33 3.76
C THR A 191 12.67 14.56 4.62
N SER A 192 11.70 14.99 5.44
CA SER A 192 11.85 16.18 6.30
C SER A 192 12.44 15.89 7.68
N LYS A 193 12.61 14.61 8.02
CA LYS A 193 13.09 14.09 9.32
C LYS A 193 12.23 14.52 10.51
N LYS A 194 10.91 14.44 10.35
CA LYS A 194 9.94 14.87 11.38
C LYS A 194 8.91 13.78 11.64
N PHE A 195 8.51 13.64 12.89
CA PHE A 195 7.29 12.91 13.22
C PHE A 195 6.09 13.74 12.75
N LEU A 196 5.26 13.14 11.91
CA LEU A 196 4.01 13.77 11.45
C LEU A 196 2.85 13.39 12.38
N TYR A 197 2.92 12.20 12.98
CA TYR A 197 1.90 11.70 13.88
C TYR A 197 2.48 10.68 14.87
N THR A 198 2.04 10.74 16.12
CA THR A 198 2.39 9.75 17.15
C THR A 198 1.21 9.50 18.09
N LYS A 199 0.83 8.23 18.24
CA LYS A 199 -0.07 7.71 19.27
C LYS A 199 0.69 6.63 20.03
N ASN A 200 0.90 6.82 21.33
CA ASN A 200 1.58 5.86 22.21
C ASN A 200 2.90 5.32 21.62
N SER A 201 3.67 6.18 20.95
CA SER A 201 4.86 5.77 20.19
C SER A 201 6.03 5.32 21.06
N ASP A 202 5.99 5.63 22.35
CA ASP A 202 7.01 5.26 23.36
C ASP A 202 6.59 4.04 24.21
N VAL A 203 5.37 3.53 24.00
CA VAL A 203 4.87 2.37 24.75
C VAL A 203 5.54 1.10 24.24
N LYS A 204 6.11 0.32 25.17
CA LYS A 204 6.73 -0.97 24.87
C LYS A 204 5.68 -2.00 24.49
N MET A 205 5.84 -2.60 23.31
CA MET A 205 4.93 -3.60 22.78
C MET A 205 5.72 -4.73 22.10
N ASN A 206 5.09 -5.90 21.98
CA ASN A 206 5.67 -7.02 21.24
C ASN A 206 5.70 -6.67 19.72
N PRO A 207 6.86 -6.76 19.05
CA PRO A 207 7.00 -6.44 17.62
C PRO A 207 6.46 -7.54 16.67
N ALA A 208 6.24 -8.75 17.17
CA ALA A 208 6.03 -9.93 16.33
C ALA A 208 7.06 -9.99 15.19
N SER A 209 6.65 -10.37 13.98
CA SER A 209 7.57 -10.52 12.83
C SER A 209 8.16 -9.22 12.30
N ILE A 210 7.80 -8.02 12.81
CA ILE A 210 8.56 -6.79 12.52
C ILE A 210 10.03 -6.95 12.91
N THR A 211 10.32 -7.77 13.95
CA THR A 211 11.67 -8.17 14.36
C THR A 211 12.55 -8.62 13.19
N LYS A 212 11.99 -9.27 12.18
CA LYS A 212 12.75 -9.77 11.03
C LYS A 212 13.41 -8.67 10.20
N ILE A 213 12.97 -7.41 10.30
CA ILE A 213 13.68 -6.25 9.72
C ILE A 213 15.10 -6.17 10.29
N LEU A 214 15.23 -6.18 11.63
CA LEU A 214 16.52 -6.13 12.29
C LEU A 214 17.33 -7.42 12.07
N SER A 215 16.67 -8.59 12.09
CA SER A 215 17.34 -9.87 11.85
C SER A 215 17.97 -9.94 10.47
N VAL A 216 17.21 -9.60 9.41
CA VAL A 216 17.69 -9.64 8.02
C VAL A 216 18.81 -8.63 7.80
N TYR A 217 18.69 -7.42 8.35
CA TYR A 217 19.80 -6.47 8.35
C TYR A 217 21.05 -7.05 9.02
N THR A 218 20.89 -7.67 10.19
CA THR A 218 21.99 -8.27 10.98
C THR A 218 22.69 -9.40 10.22
N TYR A 219 21.94 -10.23 9.47
CA TYR A 219 22.53 -11.24 8.59
C TYR A 219 23.26 -10.63 7.40
N LEU A 220 22.72 -9.59 6.77
CA LEU A 220 23.36 -8.89 5.66
C LEU A 220 24.70 -8.24 6.05
N GLN A 221 24.91 -7.91 7.34
CA GLN A 221 26.20 -7.44 7.83
C GLN A 221 27.22 -8.57 8.02
N LYS A 222 26.76 -9.82 8.21
CA LYS A 222 27.60 -10.98 8.52
C LYS A 222 27.94 -11.83 7.28
N ILE A 223 27.03 -11.90 6.31
CA ILE A 223 27.16 -12.77 5.13
C ILE A 223 27.96 -12.08 4.03
N HIS A 224 29.15 -12.61 3.72
CA HIS A 224 30.02 -12.06 2.67
C HIS A 224 29.49 -12.32 1.25
N ASN A 225 28.92 -13.51 1.00
CA ASN A 225 28.37 -13.89 -0.29
C ASN A 225 26.94 -14.41 -0.12
N VAL A 226 25.96 -13.54 -0.38
CA VAL A 226 24.54 -13.89 -0.29
C VAL A 226 24.10 -14.93 -1.34
N ASN A 227 24.87 -15.12 -2.40
CA ASN A 227 24.59 -16.14 -3.41
C ASN A 227 25.24 -17.50 -3.07
N ALA A 228 25.97 -17.60 -1.95
CA ALA A 228 26.52 -18.87 -1.52
C ALA A 228 25.40 -19.87 -1.20
N PRO A 229 25.58 -21.15 -1.56
CA PRO A 229 24.58 -22.18 -1.34
C PRO A 229 24.47 -22.53 0.15
N THR A 230 23.26 -22.89 0.56
CA THR A 230 22.92 -23.38 1.89
C THR A 230 21.73 -24.33 1.80
N THR A 231 21.42 -25.02 2.90
CA THR A 231 20.29 -25.95 3.01
C THR A 231 19.58 -25.78 4.34
N LEU A 232 18.26 -25.96 4.32
CA LEU A 232 17.48 -26.15 5.54
C LEU A 232 17.56 -27.61 5.97
N THR A 233 17.52 -27.81 7.28
CA THR A 233 17.36 -29.13 7.92
C THR A 233 15.91 -29.31 8.35
N ALA A 234 15.50 -30.57 8.58
CA ALA A 234 14.19 -30.85 9.17
C ALA A 234 14.03 -30.19 10.55
N GLU A 235 15.12 -30.12 11.33
CA GLU A 235 15.14 -29.46 12.64
C GLU A 235 14.88 -27.95 12.54
N ASP A 236 15.41 -27.26 11.51
CA ASP A 236 15.14 -25.83 11.29
C ASP A 236 13.63 -25.57 11.14
N ILE A 237 12.94 -26.45 10.39
CA ILE A 237 11.50 -26.36 10.13
C ILE A 237 10.69 -26.67 11.39
N THR A 238 11.05 -27.75 12.11
CA THR A 238 10.39 -28.14 13.36
C THR A 238 10.54 -27.05 14.42
N THR A 239 11.75 -26.50 14.58
CA THR A 239 12.03 -25.41 15.52
C THR A 239 11.23 -24.15 15.17
N ALA A 240 11.18 -23.78 13.89
CA ALA A 240 10.38 -22.65 13.44
C ALA A 240 8.87 -22.86 13.70
N SER A 241 8.37 -24.07 13.46
CA SER A 241 6.94 -24.38 13.54
C SER A 241 6.46 -24.67 14.95
N ALA A 242 7.35 -24.93 15.92
CA ALA A 242 7.00 -25.27 17.30
C ALA A 242 6.10 -24.20 17.97
N GLY A 243 6.29 -22.92 17.62
CA GLY A 243 5.46 -21.80 18.09
C GLY A 243 4.34 -21.38 17.13
N GLY A 244 4.06 -22.17 16.08
CA GLY A 244 3.09 -21.84 15.04
C GLY A 244 3.56 -20.76 14.06
N ALA A 245 4.87 -20.49 13.97
CA ALA A 245 5.38 -19.49 13.04
C ALA A 245 5.30 -19.96 11.58
N VAL A 246 5.11 -19.00 10.66
CA VAL A 246 5.05 -19.27 9.22
C VAL A 246 6.43 -19.73 8.72
N THR A 247 6.42 -20.70 7.81
CA THR A 247 7.62 -21.26 7.16
C THR A 247 7.68 -20.85 5.69
N THR A 248 8.87 -20.75 5.11
CA THR A 248 9.09 -20.47 3.67
C THR A 248 8.55 -21.54 2.73
N LYS A 249 8.33 -22.77 3.21
CA LYS A 249 7.98 -23.96 2.41
C LYS A 249 9.13 -24.49 1.53
N ILE A 250 10.36 -24.11 1.83
CA ILE A 250 11.55 -24.77 1.28
C ILE A 250 11.69 -26.14 1.97
N ASN A 251 11.84 -27.22 1.20
CA ASN A 251 11.98 -28.54 1.80
C ASN A 251 13.39 -28.75 2.37
N PRO A 252 13.54 -29.61 3.38
CA PRO A 252 14.87 -30.01 3.86
C PRO A 252 15.73 -30.54 2.72
N SER A 253 17.05 -30.28 2.81
CA SER A 253 18.06 -30.71 1.83
C SER A 253 17.97 -30.06 0.44
N GLU A 254 16.95 -29.25 0.15
CA GLU A 254 16.93 -28.45 -1.08
C GLU A 254 18.04 -27.38 -1.04
N ARG A 255 18.81 -27.32 -2.13
CA ARG A 255 19.91 -26.36 -2.26
C ARG A 255 19.37 -25.00 -2.65
N VAL A 256 19.42 -24.08 -1.69
CA VAL A 256 19.02 -22.68 -1.84
C VAL A 256 20.21 -21.77 -1.60
N THR A 257 20.05 -20.46 -1.75
CA THR A 257 21.06 -19.46 -1.42
C THR A 257 20.71 -18.71 -0.14
N TYR A 258 21.68 -18.06 0.51
CA TYR A 258 21.38 -17.14 1.60
C TYR A 258 20.42 -16.02 1.16
N ASN A 259 20.53 -15.56 -0.09
CA ASN A 259 19.64 -14.57 -0.66
C ASN A 259 18.19 -15.07 -0.70
N ASP A 260 17.97 -16.36 -0.99
CA ASP A 260 16.64 -16.97 -0.94
C ASP A 260 16.07 -16.95 0.48
N LEU A 261 16.89 -17.28 1.49
CA LEU A 261 16.47 -17.25 2.90
C LEU A 261 16.11 -15.84 3.36
N LEU A 262 16.92 -14.83 2.98
CA LEU A 262 16.66 -13.44 3.34
C LEU A 262 15.36 -12.91 2.71
N HIS A 263 15.08 -13.26 1.44
CA HIS A 263 13.82 -12.92 0.79
C HIS A 263 12.64 -13.69 1.41
N GLY A 264 12.78 -14.98 1.67
CA GLY A 264 11.77 -15.80 2.33
C GLY A 264 11.40 -15.28 3.73
N ALA A 265 12.40 -14.80 4.49
CA ALA A 265 12.19 -14.22 5.81
C ALA A 265 11.34 -12.94 5.79
N LEU A 266 11.50 -12.07 4.79
CA LEU A 266 10.72 -10.82 4.72
C LEU A 266 9.38 -10.98 3.98
N LEU A 267 9.37 -11.66 2.83
CA LEU A 267 8.20 -11.72 1.94
C LEU A 267 7.06 -12.55 2.53
N VAL A 268 7.39 -13.77 2.98
CA VAL A 268 6.42 -14.72 3.54
C VAL A 268 6.56 -14.88 5.05
N SER A 269 7.40 -14.06 5.69
CA SER A 269 7.64 -14.11 7.13
C SER A 269 8.28 -15.42 7.63
N GLY A 270 9.00 -16.14 6.75
CA GLY A 270 9.54 -17.47 7.03
C GLY A 270 10.49 -17.51 8.24
N ALA A 271 10.08 -18.21 9.29
CA ALA A 271 10.86 -18.38 10.51
C ALA A 271 11.97 -19.44 10.34
N ASP A 272 11.70 -20.51 9.58
CA ASP A 272 12.65 -21.55 9.16
C ASP A 272 13.88 -20.96 8.45
N ALA A 273 13.69 -19.94 7.61
CA ALA A 273 14.80 -19.22 6.99
C ALA A 273 15.70 -18.54 8.04
N ILE A 274 15.12 -17.86 9.04
CA ILE A 274 15.88 -17.22 10.10
C ILE A 274 16.55 -18.24 11.03
N VAL A 275 15.89 -19.37 11.32
CA VAL A 275 16.47 -20.45 12.13
C VAL A 275 17.68 -21.06 11.43
N SER A 276 17.55 -21.38 10.13
CA SER A 276 18.67 -21.87 9.30
C SER A 276 19.81 -20.86 9.20
N LEU A 277 19.50 -19.58 8.96
CA LEU A 277 20.49 -18.51 8.98
C LEU A 277 21.20 -18.41 10.34
N CYS A 278 20.46 -18.55 11.44
CA CYS A 278 21.01 -18.46 12.79
C CYS A 278 22.01 -19.59 13.04
N ARG A 279 21.61 -20.83 12.74
CA ARG A 279 22.44 -22.03 12.86
C ARG A 279 23.74 -21.91 12.05
N THR A 280 23.64 -21.43 10.81
CA THR A 280 24.78 -21.38 9.87
C THR A 280 25.72 -20.18 10.09
N THR A 281 25.31 -19.13 10.80
CA THR A 281 26.12 -17.89 10.93
C THR A 281 26.42 -17.45 12.35
N TYR A 282 25.49 -17.62 13.30
CA TYR A 282 25.64 -17.20 14.70
C TYR A 282 25.74 -18.39 15.67
N GLY A 283 25.38 -19.59 15.23
CA GLY A 283 25.45 -20.84 16.00
C GLY A 283 24.37 -20.99 17.07
N SER A 284 23.88 -19.89 17.66
CA SER A 284 22.81 -19.92 18.66
C SER A 284 21.89 -18.69 18.57
N VAL A 285 20.64 -18.86 19.01
CA VAL A 285 19.66 -17.77 19.10
C VAL A 285 20.16 -16.66 20.03
N GLY A 286 20.85 -17.02 21.12
CA GLY A 286 21.45 -16.06 22.06
C GLY A 286 22.51 -15.18 21.41
N ASN A 287 23.39 -15.74 20.58
CA ASN A 287 24.41 -14.97 19.86
C ASN A 287 23.80 -14.00 18.84
N LEU A 288 22.75 -14.46 18.13
CA LEU A 288 21.98 -13.61 17.22
C LEU A 288 21.31 -12.47 18.01
N ALA A 289 20.60 -12.78 19.10
CA ALA A 289 19.92 -11.80 19.94
C ALA A 289 20.89 -10.76 20.52
N ALA A 290 22.06 -11.18 21.01
CA ALA A 290 23.11 -10.29 21.48
C ALA A 290 23.57 -9.32 20.38
N THR A 291 23.79 -9.83 19.17
CA THR A 291 24.18 -9.00 18.02
C THR A 291 23.06 -8.04 17.60
N MET A 292 21.81 -8.50 17.60
CA MET A 292 20.65 -7.66 17.32
C MET A 292 20.50 -6.53 18.34
N ASN A 293 20.68 -6.81 19.63
CA ASN A 293 20.63 -5.79 20.68
C ASN A 293 21.82 -4.82 20.60
N ALA A 294 23.00 -5.27 20.20
CA ALA A 294 24.14 -4.39 19.92
C ALA A 294 23.84 -3.43 18.74
N ASN A 295 23.20 -3.94 17.67
CA ASN A 295 22.72 -3.10 16.57
C ASN A 295 21.64 -2.12 17.03
N ALA A 296 20.67 -2.57 17.82
CA ALA A 296 19.60 -1.73 18.38
C ALA A 296 20.18 -0.58 19.23
N ALA A 297 21.15 -0.87 20.10
CA ALA A 297 21.86 0.13 20.89
C ALA A 297 22.60 1.15 20.00
N LYS A 298 23.31 0.68 18.95
CA LYS A 298 23.99 1.54 17.97
C LYS A 298 23.01 2.45 17.22
N PHE A 299 21.78 2.01 17.00
CA PHE A 299 20.71 2.79 16.36
C PHE A 299 19.98 3.71 17.34
N GLY A 300 20.36 3.70 18.62
CA GLY A 300 19.71 4.48 19.67
C GLY A 300 18.32 3.95 20.06
N MET A 301 18.02 2.68 19.83
CA MET A 301 16.75 2.03 20.17
C MET A 301 16.70 1.66 21.67
N THR A 302 16.68 2.67 22.53
CA THR A 302 16.85 2.52 24.00
C THR A 302 15.66 1.90 24.71
N ASN A 303 14.50 1.76 24.06
CA ASN A 303 13.31 1.11 24.58
C ASN A 303 12.99 -0.20 23.84
N SER A 304 14.00 -0.84 23.26
CA SER A 304 13.88 -2.14 22.59
C SER A 304 14.77 -3.20 23.21
N HIS A 305 14.28 -4.44 23.24
CA HIS A 305 15.06 -5.63 23.57
C HIS A 305 14.55 -6.82 22.73
N PHE A 306 15.48 -7.53 22.10
CA PHE A 306 15.16 -8.67 21.23
C PHE A 306 15.75 -9.95 21.81
N THR A 307 14.90 -10.95 22.03
CA THR A 307 15.32 -12.27 22.56
C THR A 307 15.52 -13.33 21.48
N ASN A 308 15.02 -13.08 20.26
CA ASN A 308 15.09 -14.01 19.14
C ASN A 308 15.01 -13.26 17.80
N GLY A 309 15.35 -13.94 16.70
CA GLY A 309 15.32 -13.34 15.35
C GLY A 309 13.99 -13.47 14.61
N ILE A 310 13.05 -14.28 15.10
CA ILE A 310 11.81 -14.64 14.38
C ILE A 310 10.61 -13.81 14.82
N GLY A 311 10.70 -13.12 15.95
CA GLY A 311 9.61 -12.32 16.52
C GLY A 311 8.61 -13.14 17.33
N MET A 312 9.04 -14.26 17.93
CA MET A 312 8.19 -15.00 18.86
C MET A 312 8.08 -14.30 20.19
N THR A 313 6.87 -14.38 20.77
CA THR A 313 6.51 -13.72 22.02
C THR A 313 7.42 -14.18 23.14
N ASP A 314 7.95 -13.21 23.86
CA ASP A 314 8.71 -13.38 25.10
C ASP A 314 8.52 -12.10 25.92
N PRO A 315 8.33 -12.16 27.24
CA PRO A 315 8.12 -10.97 28.07
C PRO A 315 9.22 -9.91 27.95
N ASN A 316 10.46 -10.32 27.65
CA ASN A 316 11.59 -9.43 27.43
C ASN A 316 11.72 -9.00 25.96
N HIS A 317 10.89 -9.50 25.03
CA HIS A 317 10.95 -9.16 23.62
C HIS A 317 9.99 -8.01 23.28
N TYR A 318 10.52 -6.78 23.27
CA TYR A 318 9.71 -5.59 23.07
C TYR A 318 10.43 -4.52 22.26
N THR A 319 9.64 -3.60 21.72
CA THR A 319 10.12 -2.38 21.05
C THR A 319 9.08 -1.27 21.23
N THR A 320 9.38 -0.08 20.72
CA THR A 320 8.44 1.04 20.63
C THR A 320 8.28 1.49 19.17
N GLY A 321 7.22 2.24 18.88
CA GLY A 321 7.02 2.85 17.55
C GLY A 321 8.16 3.78 17.16
N LYS A 322 8.67 4.60 18.10
CA LYS A 322 9.84 5.47 17.85
C LYS A 322 11.12 4.69 17.58
N ASP A 323 11.36 3.60 18.30
CA ASP A 323 12.55 2.78 18.05
C ASP A 323 12.45 2.02 16.73
N LEU A 324 11.24 1.63 16.29
CA LEU A 324 11.04 1.10 14.95
C LEU A 324 11.28 2.15 13.85
N VAL A 325 11.00 3.44 14.09
CA VAL A 325 11.42 4.52 13.17
C VAL A 325 12.94 4.61 13.07
N LYS A 326 13.66 4.52 14.20
CA LYS A 326 15.14 4.51 14.21
C LYS A 326 15.68 3.30 13.46
N LEU A 327 15.11 2.11 13.70
CA LEU A 327 15.45 0.89 12.97
C LEU A 327 15.32 1.12 11.46
N MET A 328 14.15 1.54 11.00
CA MET A 328 13.87 1.82 9.58
C MET A 328 14.87 2.83 9.00
N SER A 329 15.09 3.94 9.71
CA SER A 329 16.02 5.01 9.31
C SER A 329 17.46 4.52 9.13
N HIS A 330 17.91 3.55 9.91
CA HIS A 330 19.25 2.96 9.79
C HIS A 330 19.31 1.88 8.71
N VAL A 331 18.40 0.91 8.71
CA VAL A 331 18.49 -0.25 7.81
C VAL A 331 18.29 0.14 6.35
N LEU A 332 17.45 1.15 6.06
CA LEU A 332 17.17 1.61 4.70
C LEU A 332 18.32 2.43 4.08
N GLN A 333 19.37 2.75 4.85
CA GLN A 333 20.61 3.28 4.28
C GLN A 333 21.40 2.18 3.54
N SER A 334 21.23 0.91 3.92
CA SER A 334 21.89 -0.22 3.25
C SER A 334 21.24 -0.55 1.91
N LYS A 335 22.01 -0.43 0.82
CA LYS A 335 21.56 -0.83 -0.53
C LYS A 335 21.15 -2.31 -0.58
N ALA A 336 21.90 -3.17 0.11
CA ALA A 336 21.61 -4.60 0.17
C ALA A 336 20.29 -4.88 0.90
N PHE A 337 20.04 -4.19 2.03
CA PHE A 337 18.78 -4.35 2.76
C PHE A 337 17.59 -3.85 1.95
N LYS A 338 17.70 -2.66 1.33
CA LYS A 338 16.64 -2.11 0.46
C LYS A 338 16.27 -3.06 -0.68
N LYS A 339 17.26 -3.72 -1.29
CA LYS A 339 17.00 -4.71 -2.35
C LYS A 339 16.05 -5.82 -1.87
N VAL A 340 16.28 -6.37 -0.67
CA VAL A 340 15.41 -7.41 -0.11
C VAL A 340 14.06 -6.83 0.34
N PHE A 341 14.08 -5.72 1.10
CA PHE A 341 12.88 -5.14 1.71
C PHE A 341 11.87 -4.56 0.69
N TYR A 342 12.34 -4.03 -0.44
CA TYR A 342 11.49 -3.50 -1.52
C TYR A 342 11.04 -4.56 -2.52
N THR A 343 11.53 -5.80 -2.40
CA THR A 343 11.09 -6.87 -3.29
C THR A 343 9.60 -7.17 -3.05
N LYS A 344 8.84 -7.33 -4.15
CA LYS A 344 7.42 -7.70 -4.10
C LYS A 344 7.18 -9.16 -4.45
N LYS A 345 7.94 -9.67 -5.43
CA LYS A 345 7.88 -11.04 -5.95
C LYS A 345 9.31 -11.54 -6.11
N TYR A 346 9.61 -12.74 -5.65
CA TYR A 346 10.94 -13.34 -5.76
C TYR A 346 10.82 -14.82 -6.12
N LYS A 347 11.70 -15.30 -7.00
CA LYS A 347 11.83 -16.72 -7.32
C LYS A 347 13.15 -17.20 -6.73
N THR A 348 13.06 -18.16 -5.83
CA THR A 348 14.23 -18.77 -5.17
C THR A 348 15.00 -19.67 -6.14
N SER A 349 16.24 -20.04 -5.81
CA SER A 349 17.06 -20.88 -6.69
C SER A 349 16.51 -22.29 -6.90
N ASN A 350 15.74 -22.83 -5.95
CA ASN A 350 15.00 -24.09 -6.10
C ASN A 350 13.66 -23.93 -6.85
N GLY A 351 13.33 -22.73 -7.32
CA GLY A 351 12.18 -22.47 -8.18
C GLY A 351 10.88 -22.09 -7.47
N LEU A 352 10.88 -21.97 -6.14
CA LEU A 352 9.73 -21.51 -5.37
C LEU A 352 9.46 -20.02 -5.63
N HIS A 353 8.20 -19.67 -5.84
CA HIS A 353 7.76 -18.29 -5.96
C HIS A 353 7.23 -17.79 -4.62
N VAL A 354 7.81 -16.71 -4.12
CA VAL A 354 7.40 -16.06 -2.87
C VAL A 354 7.00 -14.61 -3.13
N PHE A 355 5.95 -14.17 -2.43
CA PHE A 355 5.30 -12.90 -2.66
C PHE A 355 5.16 -12.14 -1.34
N ARG A 356 5.32 -10.82 -1.40
CA ARG A 356 5.01 -9.96 -0.26
C ARG A 356 3.53 -10.07 0.05
N SER A 357 3.20 -10.22 1.33
CA SER A 357 1.80 -10.31 1.75
C SER A 357 0.98 -9.08 1.28
N PRO A 358 -0.19 -9.28 0.64
CA PRO A 358 -1.10 -8.19 0.29
C PRO A 358 -1.51 -7.35 1.51
N SER A 359 -1.57 -7.98 2.69
CA SER A 359 -1.90 -7.34 3.97
C SER A 359 -0.93 -6.25 4.44
N SER A 360 0.19 -6.10 3.72
CA SER A 360 1.24 -5.10 3.97
C SER A 360 1.32 -4.02 2.88
N SER A 361 0.39 -4.01 1.91
CA SER A 361 0.44 -3.13 0.73
C SER A 361 -0.68 -2.07 0.68
N TYR A 362 -1.33 -1.76 1.80
CA TYR A 362 -2.51 -0.85 1.85
C TYR A 362 -2.19 0.65 1.78
N GLY A 363 -0.92 1.01 1.58
CA GLY A 363 -0.48 2.39 1.42
C GLY A 363 -0.61 2.91 -0.02
N LYS A 364 -0.42 4.21 -0.22
CA LYS A 364 -0.54 4.85 -1.55
C LYS A 364 0.48 4.30 -2.54
N GLN A 365 1.75 4.29 -2.12
CA GLN A 365 2.87 3.74 -2.90
C GLN A 365 3.83 3.02 -1.95
N VAL A 366 3.44 1.83 -1.50
CA VAL A 366 4.26 1.02 -0.57
C VAL A 366 5.51 0.49 -1.27
N LEU A 367 6.67 0.98 -0.83
CA LEU A 367 7.98 0.55 -1.31
C LEU A 367 8.35 -0.79 -0.67
N GLY A 368 8.33 -0.87 0.66
CA GLY A 368 8.63 -2.07 1.44
C GLY A 368 7.79 -2.15 2.71
N ALA A 369 7.53 -3.36 3.20
CA ALA A 369 6.73 -3.54 4.40
C ALA A 369 7.03 -4.88 5.09
N LYS A 370 6.87 -4.89 6.41
CA LYS A 370 6.82 -6.11 7.21
C LYS A 370 5.64 -6.05 8.19
N ASN A 371 4.72 -7.00 8.04
CA ASN A 371 3.65 -7.25 8.99
C ASN A 371 4.07 -8.26 10.08
N GLY A 372 3.33 -8.30 11.17
CA GLY A 372 3.51 -9.30 12.22
C GLY A 372 2.21 -9.56 12.97
N LEU A 373 2.01 -10.81 13.36
CA LEU A 373 0.88 -11.27 14.17
C LEU A 373 1.38 -12.30 15.19
N THR A 374 1.03 -12.08 16.45
CA THR A 374 1.06 -13.08 17.54
C THR A 374 -0.09 -12.75 18.50
N ASN A 375 -0.44 -13.66 19.40
CA ASN A 375 -1.47 -13.39 20.41
C ASN A 375 -1.10 -12.19 21.31
N ALA A 376 0.19 -11.94 21.58
CA ALA A 376 0.62 -10.84 22.42
C ALA A 376 0.77 -9.51 21.66
N ALA A 377 1.29 -9.57 20.43
CA ALA A 377 1.48 -8.38 19.61
C ALA A 377 0.19 -7.90 18.96
N GLN A 378 -0.78 -8.80 18.75
CA GLN A 378 -1.89 -8.63 17.82
C GLN A 378 -1.35 -8.21 16.44
N GLU A 379 -2.11 -7.44 15.65
CA GLU A 379 -1.75 -7.09 14.29
C GLU A 379 -0.84 -5.86 14.24
N CYS A 380 0.35 -6.03 13.67
CA CYS A 380 1.37 -4.99 13.55
C CYS A 380 1.86 -4.84 12.11
N VAL A 381 2.35 -3.66 11.74
CA VAL A 381 3.09 -3.43 10.49
C VAL A 381 4.11 -2.31 10.65
N ALA A 382 5.25 -2.45 9.97
CA ALA A 382 6.18 -1.38 9.68
C ALA A 382 6.36 -1.32 8.16
N LEU A 383 6.08 -0.17 7.56
CA LEU A 383 6.20 0.02 6.11
C LEU A 383 6.86 1.35 5.77
N GLU A 384 7.39 1.41 4.56
CA GLU A 384 7.79 2.64 3.90
C GLU A 384 6.90 2.85 2.67
N GLU A 385 6.36 4.06 2.54
CA GLU A 385 5.55 4.47 1.40
C GLU A 385 5.85 5.89 0.94
N LYS A 386 5.54 6.18 -0.32
CA LYS A 386 5.59 7.55 -0.84
C LYS A 386 4.21 8.22 -0.80
N VAL A 387 4.15 9.41 -0.19
CA VAL A 387 2.97 10.28 -0.17
C VAL A 387 3.39 11.68 -0.60
N ASN A 388 2.80 12.20 -1.69
CA ASN A 388 3.10 13.52 -2.24
C ASN A 388 4.61 13.82 -2.42
N GLY A 389 5.41 12.81 -2.74
CA GLY A 389 6.87 12.93 -2.92
C GLY A 389 7.70 12.74 -1.65
N HIS A 390 7.07 12.65 -0.48
CA HIS A 390 7.73 12.36 0.81
C HIS A 390 7.82 10.85 1.04
N ASP A 391 8.97 10.39 1.55
CA ASP A 391 9.17 9.02 2.01
C ASP A 391 8.71 8.91 3.47
N LEU A 392 7.62 8.17 3.72
CA LEU A 392 7.02 8.04 5.03
C LEU A 392 7.26 6.65 5.61
N TYR A 393 7.68 6.59 6.87
CA TYR A 393 7.66 5.38 7.67
C TYR A 393 6.37 5.35 8.48
N VAL A 394 5.53 4.35 8.21
CA VAL A 394 4.26 4.13 8.91
C VAL A 394 4.38 2.85 9.71
N ILE A 395 4.24 2.99 11.03
CA ILE A 395 4.33 1.89 11.98
C ILE A 395 3.02 1.84 12.76
N THR A 396 2.37 0.69 12.78
CA THR A 396 1.22 0.43 13.66
C THR A 396 1.46 -0.83 14.46
N MET A 397 1.06 -0.81 15.72
CA MET A 397 1.24 -1.93 16.65
C MET A 397 -0.03 -2.16 17.46
N HIS A 398 -0.36 -3.44 17.64
CA HIS A 398 -1.47 -3.90 18.46
C HIS A 398 -2.83 -3.37 18.00
N ALA A 399 -3.15 -3.58 16.72
CA ALA A 399 -4.53 -3.53 16.23
C ALA A 399 -5.21 -4.87 16.48
N ALA A 400 -6.50 -4.90 16.84
CA ALA A 400 -7.17 -6.16 17.14
C ALA A 400 -7.39 -7.02 15.88
N THR A 401 -7.47 -6.39 14.70
CA THR A 401 -7.63 -7.10 13.42
C THR A 401 -6.78 -6.51 12.30
N SER A 402 -6.46 -7.33 11.29
CA SER A 402 -5.81 -6.85 10.06
C SER A 402 -6.64 -5.78 9.34
N HIS A 403 -7.97 -5.80 9.50
CA HIS A 403 -8.85 -4.79 8.91
C HIS A 403 -8.68 -3.44 9.61
N GLU A 404 -8.69 -3.41 10.93
CA GLU A 404 -8.42 -2.19 11.71
C GLU A 404 -7.02 -1.62 11.41
N ARG A 405 -6.01 -2.49 11.34
CA ARG A 405 -4.66 -2.09 10.92
C ARG A 405 -4.66 -1.44 9.54
N LYS A 406 -5.40 -2.01 8.57
CA LYS A 406 -5.57 -1.44 7.23
C LYS A 406 -6.24 -0.07 7.33
N MET A 407 -7.28 0.06 8.14
CA MET A 407 -8.01 1.32 8.31
C MET A 407 -7.13 2.44 8.84
N ASP A 408 -6.21 2.15 9.77
CA ASP A 408 -5.26 3.15 10.28
C ASP A 408 -4.35 3.68 9.17
N ILE A 409 -3.75 2.78 8.38
CA ILE A 409 -2.88 3.16 7.24
C ILE A 409 -3.65 4.00 6.23
N VAL A 410 -4.88 3.58 5.86
CA VAL A 410 -5.71 4.30 4.88
C VAL A 410 -6.12 5.67 5.40
N THR A 411 -6.56 5.75 6.66
CA THR A 411 -7.00 7.00 7.30
C THR A 411 -5.84 7.99 7.39
N MET A 412 -4.66 7.50 7.80
CA MET A 412 -3.46 8.31 7.89
C MET A 412 -2.97 8.79 6.53
N ASN A 413 -3.01 7.92 5.51
CA ASN A 413 -2.64 8.32 4.15
C ASN A 413 -3.56 9.39 3.56
N GLN A 414 -4.86 9.31 3.85
CA GLN A 414 -5.78 10.37 3.48
C GLN A 414 -5.40 11.66 4.17
N TYR A 415 -5.28 11.65 5.50
CA TYR A 415 -4.92 12.83 6.29
C TYR A 415 -3.63 13.49 5.78
N LEU A 416 -2.57 12.70 5.60
CA LEU A 416 -1.26 13.20 5.18
C LEU A 416 -1.21 13.66 3.72
N SER A 417 -2.10 13.14 2.88
CA SER A 417 -2.25 13.66 1.51
C SER A 417 -2.79 15.10 1.47
N PHE A 418 -3.31 15.62 2.60
CA PHE A 418 -3.81 17.00 2.72
C PHE A 418 -2.82 17.94 3.40
N THR A 419 -1.98 17.40 4.29
CA THR A 419 -1.07 18.21 5.12
C THR A 419 0.34 18.31 4.55
N LEU A 420 0.73 17.37 3.67
CA LEU A 420 1.97 17.39 2.87
C LEU A 420 1.65 17.88 1.46
#